data_AF-A0A3M1IFU8-F1
#
_entry.id   AF-A0A3M1IFU8-F1
#
_cell.length_a   1.000
_cell.length_b   1.000
_cell.length_c   1.000
_cell.angle_alpha   90.00
_cell.angle_beta   90.00
_cell.angle_gamma   90.00
#
_symmetry.space_group_name_H-M   'P 1'
#
loop_
_entity.id
_entity.type
_entity.pdbx_description
1 polymer ?
#
loop_
_entity_poly.entity_id
_entity_poly.type
_entity_poly.pdbx_seq_one_letter_code
_entity_poly.pdbx_strand_id
1 'polypeptide(L)'
;AYPEEALAVFIKPPTPAILFERLRQRQTEDEDSLRQRIEHAAEELTYEHRFDWVLVNDDLLTALLEAESITKRFLEQGHAAFTNAASDE
;
A
#
# COMPACT_ATOMS: atom_id res chain seq x y z
N ALA A 1 4.51 19.55 1.05
CA ALA A 1 3.68 19.35 -0.16
C ALA A 1 4.47 18.49 -1.12
N TYR A 2 3.85 17.45 -1.67
CA TYR A 2 4.47 16.64 -2.74
C TYR A 2 4.51 17.48 -4.04
N PRO A 3 5.43 17.19 -4.99
CA PRO A 3 5.44 17.85 -6.30
C PRO A 3 4.09 17.66 -7.02
N GLU A 4 3.72 18.55 -7.94
CA GLU A 4 2.43 18.49 -8.67
C GLU A 4 2.21 17.16 -9.41
N GLU A 5 3.28 16.43 -9.70
CA GLU A 5 3.23 15.09 -10.29
C GLU A 5 3.88 14.07 -9.34
N ALA A 6 3.10 13.53 -8.42
CA ALA A 6 3.49 12.41 -7.58
C ALA A 6 2.43 11.30 -7.69
N LEU A 7 2.85 10.04 -7.62
CA LEU A 7 1.95 8.90 -7.51
C LEU A 7 2.10 8.28 -6.12
N ALA A 8 1.05 8.35 -5.31
CA ALA A 8 0.98 7.72 -4.01
C ALA A 8 0.43 6.30 -4.16
N VAL A 9 1.25 5.29 -3.81
CA VAL A 9 0.86 3.88 -3.85
C VAL A 9 0.74 3.32 -2.44
N PHE A 10 -0.42 2.78 -2.10
CA PHE A 10 -0.66 2.07 -0.84
C PHE A 10 -0.35 0.59 -1.01
N ILE A 11 0.58 0.05 -0.23
CA ILE A 11 0.92 -1.38 -0.28
C ILE A 11 0.27 -2.08 0.91
N LYS A 12 -0.60 -3.06 0.64
CA LYS A 12 -1.25 -3.84 1.69
C LYS A 12 -1.12 -5.35 1.49
N PRO A 13 -1.08 -6.15 2.55
CA PRO A 13 -1.29 -7.59 2.42
C PRO A 13 -2.73 -7.89 1.96
N PRO A 14 -2.99 -9.09 1.43
CA PRO A 14 -4.33 -9.49 0.99
C PRO A 14 -5.36 -9.48 2.13
N THR A 15 -4.94 -9.80 3.35
CA THR A 15 -5.81 -9.77 4.53
C THR A 15 -5.05 -9.31 5.80
N PRO A 16 -5.76 -8.75 6.79
CA PRO A 16 -5.17 -8.45 8.11
C PRO A 16 -4.62 -9.69 8.83
N ALA A 17 -5.22 -10.87 8.61
CA ALA A 17 -4.74 -12.11 9.21
C ALA A 17 -3.34 -12.48 8.69
N ILE A 18 -3.10 -12.32 7.39
CA ILE A 18 -1.79 -12.56 6.78
C ILE A 18 -0.77 -11.52 7.25
N LEU A 19 -1.19 -10.28 7.52
CA LEU A 19 -0.32 -9.27 8.13
C LEU A 19 0.21 -9.73 9.49
N PHE A 20 -0.68 -10.25 10.33
CA PHE A 20 -0.35 -10.76 11.65
C PHE A 20 0.63 -11.93 11.60
N GLU A 21 0.38 -12.89 10.70
CA GLU A 21 1.29 -14.03 10.51
C GLU A 21 2.68 -13.57 10.06
N ARG A 22 2.75 -12.62 9.10
CA ARG A 22 4.02 -12.08 8.61
C ARG A 22 4.78 -11.31 9.69
N LEU A 23 4.10 -10.55 10.56
CA LEU A 23 4.74 -9.85 11.67
C LEU A 23 5.31 -10.85 12.69
N ARG A 24 4.55 -11.88 13.06
CA ARG A 24 5.02 -12.95 13.94
C ARG A 24 6.23 -13.70 13.39
N GLN A 25 6.22 -14.00 12.09
CA GLN A 25 7.32 -14.73 11.44
C GLN A 25 8.65 -13.96 11.42
N ARG A 26 8.64 -12.64 11.59
CA ARG A 26 9.88 -11.86 11.61
C ARG A 26 10.75 -12.17 12.83
N GLN A 27 10.20 -12.74 13.92
CA GLN A 27 10.91 -13.15 15.14
C GLN A 27 11.84 -12.08 15.74
N THR A 28 11.66 -10.82 15.37
CA THR A 28 12.55 -9.69 15.74
C THR A 28 11.94 -8.78 16.81
N GLU A 29 10.72 -9.08 17.27
CA GLU A 29 9.92 -8.21 18.15
C GLU A 29 9.38 -9.02 19.34
N ASP A 30 9.27 -8.38 20.50
CA ASP A 30 8.55 -8.92 21.65
C ASP A 30 7.02 -8.81 21.45
N GLU A 31 6.26 -9.57 22.25
CA GLU A 31 4.80 -9.66 22.14
C GLU A 31 4.08 -8.30 22.34
N ASP A 32 4.66 -7.40 23.15
CA ASP A 32 4.07 -6.09 23.41
C ASP A 32 4.25 -5.14 22.21
N SER A 33 5.44 -5.13 21.62
CA SER A 33 5.74 -4.39 20.39
C SER A 33 4.92 -4.89 19.21
N LEU A 34 4.77 -6.22 19.10
CA LEU A 34 3.93 -6.85 18.08
C LEU A 34 2.48 -6.38 18.19
N ARG A 35 1.91 -6.37 19.40
CA ARG A 35 0.53 -5.94 19.64
C ARG A 35 0.28 -4.49 19.25
N GLN A 36 1.16 -3.57 19.68
CA GLN A 36 1.07 -2.17 19.27
C GLN A 36 1.15 -2.02 17.75
N ARG A 37 2.04 -2.79 17.11
CA ARG A 37 2.21 -2.76 15.65
C ARG A 37 0.97 -3.26 14.90
N ILE A 38 0.28 -4.26 15.44
CA ILE A 38 -0.98 -4.76 14.85
C ILE A 38 -2.10 -3.73 14.99
N GLU A 39 -2.23 -3.08 16.15
CA GLU A 39 -3.22 -2.04 16.39
C GLU A 39 -3.01 -0.87 15.41
N HIS A 40 -1.78 -0.37 15.28
CA HIS A 40 -1.46 0.69 14.32
C HIS A 40 -1.69 0.24 12.87
N ALA A 41 -1.32 -1.00 12.52
CA ALA A 41 -1.49 -1.49 11.16
C ALA A 41 -2.98 -1.59 10.75
N ALA A 42 -3.87 -1.93 11.69
CA ALA A 42 -5.30 -1.95 11.43
C ALA A 42 -5.84 -0.54 11.10
N GLU A 43 -5.35 0.49 11.82
CA GLU A 43 -5.67 1.89 11.52
C GLU A 43 -5.07 2.34 10.19
N GLU A 44 -3.81 2.00 9.91
CA GLU A 44 -3.13 2.35 8.66
C GLU A 44 -3.83 1.77 7.42
N LEU A 45 -4.38 0.56 7.51
CA LEU A 45 -5.17 -0.07 6.45
C LEU A 45 -6.41 0.74 6.06
N THR A 46 -6.93 1.59 6.95
CA THR A 46 -8.07 2.46 6.64
C THR A 46 -7.69 3.61 5.70
N TYR A 47 -6.40 3.96 5.60
CA TYR A 47 -5.93 5.09 4.81
C TYR A 47 -5.81 4.82 3.31
N GLU A 48 -6.17 3.61 2.83
CA GLU A 48 -6.06 3.25 1.42
C GLU A 48 -6.76 4.23 0.46
N HIS A 49 -7.86 4.86 0.91
CA HIS A 49 -8.61 5.88 0.16
C HIS A 49 -7.84 7.20 -0.07
N ARG A 50 -6.70 7.40 0.60
CA ARG A 50 -5.86 8.60 0.46
C ARG A 50 -4.76 8.45 -0.58
N PHE A 51 -4.69 7.31 -1.26
CA PHE A 51 -3.65 6.97 -2.23
C PHE A 51 -4.26 6.81 -3.62
N ASP A 52 -3.46 7.05 -4.65
CA ASP A 52 -3.88 6.97 -6.06
C ASP A 52 -4.03 5.53 -6.54
N TRP A 53 -3.29 4.60 -5.92
CA TRP A 53 -3.32 3.18 -6.25
C TRP A 53 -3.14 2.29 -5.01
N VAL A 54 -3.81 1.15 -4.99
CA VAL A 54 -3.66 0.12 -3.94
C VAL A 54 -3.02 -1.13 -4.54
N LEU A 55 -1.78 -1.42 -4.13
CA LEU A 55 -1.00 -2.60 -4.51
C LEU A 55 -1.20 -3.71 -3.46
N VAL A 56 -1.75 -4.85 -3.87
CA VAL A 56 -1.92 -6.01 -2.97
C VAL A 56 -0.68 -6.89 -3.02
N ASN A 57 0.07 -6.93 -1.92
CA ASN A 57 1.29 -7.73 -1.77
C ASN A 57 0.98 -9.10 -1.16
N ASP A 58 0.34 -9.97 -1.95
CA ASP A 58 0.15 -11.38 -1.60
C ASP A 58 1.37 -12.21 -2.02
N ASP A 59 1.69 -12.17 -3.32
CA ASP A 59 2.86 -12.79 -3.93
C ASP A 59 3.88 -11.72 -4.35
N LEU A 60 5.15 -11.94 -4.02
CA LEU A 60 6.22 -10.97 -4.29
C LEU A 60 6.42 -10.74 -5.78
N LEU A 61 6.40 -11.79 -6.60
CA LEU A 61 6.63 -11.67 -8.04
C LEU A 61 5.51 -10.87 -8.70
N THR A 62 4.26 -11.18 -8.34
CA THR A 62 3.07 -10.49 -8.83
C THR A 62 3.10 -9.02 -8.41
N ALA A 63 3.38 -8.73 -7.13
CA ALA A 63 3.45 -7.36 -6.63
C ALA A 63 4.56 -6.54 -7.30
N LEU A 64 5.71 -7.16 -7.61
CA LEU A 64 6.80 -6.51 -8.35
C LEU A 64 6.40 -6.17 -9.79
N LEU A 65 5.78 -7.12 -10.50
CA LEU A 65 5.30 -6.90 -11.86
C LEU A 65 4.26 -5.78 -11.92
N GLU A 66 3.33 -5.77 -10.97
CA GLU A 66 2.31 -4.73 -10.88
C GLU A 66 2.94 -3.36 -10.55
N ALA A 67 3.85 -3.29 -9.57
CA ALA A 67 4.57 -2.07 -9.23
C ALA A 67 5.38 -1.50 -10.41
N GLU A 68 6.06 -2.36 -11.18
CA GLU A 68 6.73 -1.94 -12.41
C GLU A 68 5.74 -1.37 -13.43
N SER A 69 4.59 -2.04 -13.62
CA SER A 69 3.58 -1.61 -14.59
C SER A 69 3.00 -0.24 -14.24
N ILE A 70 2.67 -0.02 -12.96
CA ILE A 70 2.16 1.24 -12.44
C ILE A 70 3.21 2.35 -12.62
N THR A 71 4.46 2.07 -12.26
CA THR A 71 5.56 3.04 -12.38
C THR A 71 5.79 3.42 -13.83
N LYS A 72 5.83 2.45 -14.76
CA LYS A 72 5.97 2.72 -16.20
C LYS A 72 4.83 3.57 -16.72
N ARG A 73 3.58 3.23 -16.37
CA ARG A 73 2.40 4.01 -16.77
C ARG A 73 2.45 5.44 -16.25
N PHE A 74 2.94 5.67 -15.03
CA PHE A 74 3.13 7.02 -14.48
C PHE A 74 4.20 7.81 -15.24
N LEU A 75 5.32 7.19 -15.57
CA LEU A 75 6.39 7.85 -16.34
C LEU A 75 5.96 8.17 -17.79
N GLU A 76 5.09 7.36 -18.39
CA GLU A 76 4.63 7.53 -19.78
C GLU A 76 3.45 8.49 -19.91
N GLN A 77 2.52 8.49 -18.97
CA GLN A 77 1.21 9.15 -19.08
C GLN A 77 0.97 10.23 -18.02
N GLY A 78 1.89 10.39 -17.06
CA GLY A 78 1.80 11.33 -15.95
C GLY A 78 0.67 11.00 -14.97
N HIS A 79 0.40 11.93 -14.05
CA HIS A 79 -0.61 11.76 -12.99
C HIS A 79 -2.05 11.66 -13.52
N ALA A 80 -2.34 12.26 -14.68
CA ALA A 80 -3.66 12.24 -15.32
C ALA A 80 -4.18 10.83 -15.65
N ALA A 81 -3.29 9.84 -15.74
CA ALA A 81 -3.67 8.44 -15.98
C ALA A 81 -4.19 7.71 -14.73
N PHE A 82 -4.08 8.31 -13.55
CA PHE A 82 -4.43 7.71 -12.26
C PHE A 82 -5.51 8.48 -11.49
N THR A 83 -5.79 9.72 -11.89
CA THR A 83 -6.95 10.47 -11.42
C THR A 83 -8.22 9.98 -12.09
N ASN A 84 -9.00 9.16 -11.39
CA ASN A 84 -10.42 9.06 -11.69
C ASN A 84 -11.03 10.42 -11.38
N ALA A 85 -11.57 11.09 -12.39
CA ALA A 85 -12.44 12.23 -12.20
C ALA A 85 -13.71 11.80 -11.43
N ALA A 86 -13.64 11.81 -10.09
CA ALA A 86 -14.80 11.90 -9.17
C ALA A 86 -14.36 11.76 -7.70
N SER A 87 -14.18 12.91 -7.05
CA SER A 87 -14.79 13.17 -5.74
C SER A 87 -14.95 14.68 -5.60
N ASP A 88 -15.91 15.20 -6.36
CA ASP A 88 -16.73 16.32 -5.87
C ASP A 88 -17.42 15.82 -4.59
N GLU A 89 -16.89 16.21 -3.43
CA GLU A 89 -17.63 16.56 -2.21
C GLU A 89 -16.71 17.33 -1.24
#